data_AF-A0A4T0ATZ7-F1
#
_entry.id   AF-A0A4T0ATZ7-F1
#
_cell.length_a   1.000
_cell.length_b   1.000
_cell.length_c   1.000
_cell.angle_alpha   90.00
_cell.angle_beta   90.00
_cell.angle_gamma   90.00
#
_symmetry.space_group_name_H-M   'P 1'
#
loop_
_entity.id
_entity.type
_entity.pdbx_description
1 polymer ?
#
loop_
_entity_poly.entity_id
_entity_poly.type
_entity_poly.pdbx_seq_one_letter_code
_entity_poly.pdbx_strand_id
1 'polypeptide(L)'
;MSVHRTKYAAVVCGGGPAGITVLGNLLERKVGPVLWVDDLFEAGRVNKAYREVPSNTKVKLFVDFAEAVSPFQKILKETPSPHAVDYLRGLPQDTGCDLGYAADMCLLLTEGLKKAPGVEARQGRVTDAVLSETNDWVVNVKLSSGETSKAISSRVILCTGSSPTNQQLPVSISDLSPLELDHALSPTLLAKSLPKESTTVAVIGASHSAVLVLINLYNLASTTHPDLKIKWFTRHPLRYAEFMEGWIKRDNTGLKGAAAAWAKENLEPAKFDSSPVSRFIKKIAYEKENETQTYEQELAGCNRYVQAIGYTRDPLPGLKDAAGSDITYNYQPDTGSFKNLDGRQIPGLFGAGIAWPERVTDPEGSVEWAVGFWKFMRYAKRVVPDWN
;
A
#
# COMPACT_ATOMS: atom_id res chain seq x y z
N MET A 1 32.51 -30.05 6.05
CA MET A 1 32.23 -28.98 7.03
C MET A 1 30.72 -28.80 7.09
N SER A 2 30.12 -29.13 8.25
CA SER A 2 28.68 -29.06 8.45
C SER A 2 28.22 -27.60 8.40
N VAL A 3 27.52 -27.22 7.33
CA VAL A 3 26.81 -25.94 7.30
C VAL A 3 25.65 -26.09 8.28
N HIS A 4 25.80 -25.59 9.51
CA HIS A 4 24.67 -25.45 10.43
C HIS A 4 23.61 -24.60 9.72
N ARG A 5 22.60 -25.24 9.15
CA ARG A 5 21.44 -24.55 8.58
C ARG A 5 20.64 -24.02 9.76
N THR A 6 20.80 -22.74 10.07
CA THR A 6 19.96 -22.06 11.07
C THR A 6 18.50 -22.21 10.63
N LYS A 7 17.70 -22.92 11.44
CA LYS A 7 16.25 -23.00 11.27
C LYS A 7 15.61 -21.80 11.93
N TYR A 8 14.88 -21.01 11.15
CA TYR A 8 14.13 -19.85 11.63
C TYR A 8 12.72 -20.26 12.05
N ALA A 9 12.21 -19.65 13.12
CA ALA A 9 10.81 -19.78 13.48
C ALA A 9 9.89 -19.15 12.41
N ALA A 10 10.37 -18.10 11.73
CA ALA A 10 9.66 -17.43 10.65
C ALA A 10 10.60 -16.74 9.65
N VAL A 11 10.18 -16.67 8.38
CA VAL A 11 10.66 -15.70 7.40
C VAL A 11 9.56 -14.67 7.12
N VAL A 12 9.87 -13.38 7.27
CA VAL A 12 8.98 -12.27 6.89
C VAL A 12 9.46 -11.68 5.56
N CYS A 13 8.61 -11.72 4.54
CA CYS A 13 8.91 -11.28 3.18
C CYS A 13 8.35 -9.88 2.94
N GLY A 14 9.16 -8.85 3.12
CA GLY A 14 8.84 -7.44 2.90
C GLY A 14 9.08 -6.58 4.14
N GLY A 15 9.59 -5.37 3.93
CA GLY A 15 9.98 -4.38 4.94
C GLY A 15 9.11 -3.12 4.97
N GLY A 16 7.97 -3.15 4.28
CA GLY A 16 6.96 -2.10 4.37
C GLY A 16 6.18 -2.13 5.71
N PRO A 17 5.17 -1.25 5.88
CA PRO A 17 4.40 -1.15 7.13
C PRO A 17 3.83 -2.47 7.64
N ALA A 18 3.37 -3.36 6.74
CA ALA A 18 2.86 -4.68 7.10
C ALA A 18 3.96 -5.63 7.59
N GLY A 19 5.13 -5.62 6.96
CA GLY A 19 6.29 -6.41 7.39
C GLY A 19 6.80 -5.99 8.76
N ILE A 20 6.94 -4.67 8.97
CA ILE A 20 7.27 -4.07 10.27
C ILE A 20 6.26 -4.53 11.33
N THR A 21 4.96 -4.43 11.02
CA THR A 21 3.87 -4.84 11.91
C THR A 21 3.97 -6.32 12.31
N VAL A 22 4.12 -7.21 11.33
CA VAL A 22 4.22 -8.66 11.57
C VAL A 22 5.44 -8.96 12.42
N LEU A 23 6.60 -8.39 12.09
CA LEU A 23 7.83 -8.63 12.84
C LEU A 23 7.69 -8.18 14.30
N GLY A 24 7.12 -7.00 14.54
CA GLY A 24 6.82 -6.53 15.90
C GLY A 24 5.93 -7.48 16.70
N ASN A 25 4.86 -8.01 16.08
CA ASN A 25 3.95 -8.95 16.74
C ASN A 25 4.57 -10.34 16.96
N LEU A 26 5.43 -10.82 16.06
CA LEU A 26 6.18 -12.07 16.26
C LEU A 26 7.15 -11.95 17.45
N LEU A 27 7.88 -10.83 17.53
CA LEU A 27 8.81 -10.56 18.62
C LEU A 27 8.12 -10.37 19.97
N GLU A 28 6.97 -9.70 20.02
CA GLU A 28 6.12 -9.60 21.23
C GLU A 28 5.81 -10.98 21.81
N ARG A 29 5.54 -11.93 20.90
CA ARG A 29 5.22 -13.32 21.25
C ARG A 29 6.44 -14.21 21.44
N LYS A 30 7.65 -13.65 21.36
CA LYS A 30 8.93 -14.37 21.47
C LYS A 30 9.08 -15.46 20.40
N VAL A 31 8.48 -15.28 19.23
CA VAL A 31 8.69 -16.14 18.07
C VAL A 31 10.01 -15.76 17.43
N GLY A 32 11.02 -16.61 17.56
CA GLY A 32 12.35 -16.40 16.99
C GLY A 32 13.19 -17.68 16.91
N PRO A 33 14.30 -17.69 16.15
CA PRO A 33 14.82 -16.55 15.39
C PRO A 33 13.98 -16.24 14.13
N VAL A 34 13.93 -14.98 13.72
CA VAL A 34 13.18 -14.50 12.54
C VAL A 34 14.16 -14.02 11.48
N LEU A 35 13.99 -14.52 10.26
CA LEU A 35 14.64 -13.95 9.09
C LEU A 35 13.73 -12.89 8.47
N TRP A 36 14.16 -11.64 8.44
CA TRP A 36 13.43 -10.56 7.79
C TRP A 36 14.11 -10.22 6.47
N VAL A 37 13.35 -10.25 5.37
CA VAL A 37 13.87 -10.02 4.01
C VAL A 37 13.13 -8.85 3.38
N ASP A 38 13.87 -7.86 2.89
CA ASP A 38 13.33 -6.76 2.10
C ASP A 38 14.35 -6.27 1.08
N ASP A 39 13.88 -5.73 -0.05
CA ASP A 39 14.77 -5.26 -1.11
C ASP A 39 15.69 -4.13 -0.63
N LEU A 40 15.20 -3.23 0.25
CA LEU A 40 15.87 -1.99 0.60
C LEU A 40 15.89 -1.67 2.11
N PHE A 41 14.95 -2.21 2.90
CA PHE A 41 14.65 -1.80 4.28
C PHE A 41 14.34 -0.31 4.44
N GLU A 42 13.66 0.25 3.44
CA GLU A 42 13.32 1.68 3.39
C GLU A 42 11.82 1.92 3.60
N ALA A 43 11.17 1.16 4.48
CA ALA A 43 9.73 1.28 4.77
C ALA A 43 8.79 1.07 3.56
N GLY A 44 9.27 0.46 2.48
CA GLY A 44 8.47 0.14 1.28
C GLY A 44 7.97 1.37 0.51
N ARG A 45 6.88 1.21 -0.25
CA ARG A 45 6.41 2.22 -1.20
C ARG A 45 5.96 3.53 -0.56
N VAL A 46 5.52 3.53 0.70
CA VAL A 46 5.10 4.77 1.40
C VAL A 46 6.24 5.78 1.49
N ASN A 47 7.46 5.31 1.80
CA ASN A 47 8.65 6.15 1.83
C ASN A 47 9.17 6.46 0.43
N LYS A 48 9.12 5.48 -0.48
CA LYS A 48 9.67 5.65 -1.84
C LYS A 48 8.87 6.64 -2.69
N ALA A 49 7.55 6.67 -2.55
CA ALA A 49 6.66 7.35 -3.50
C ALA A 49 5.61 8.27 -2.87
N TYR A 50 5.25 8.08 -1.59
CA TYR A 50 4.06 8.73 -1.03
C TYR A 50 4.35 9.76 0.07
N ARG A 51 5.60 10.23 0.21
CA ARG A 51 5.96 11.15 1.30
C ARG A 51 5.16 12.46 1.30
N GLU A 52 4.86 13.00 0.12
CA GLU A 52 4.07 14.23 -0.06
C GLU A 52 2.55 13.97 -0.16
N VAL A 53 2.10 12.73 0.03
CA VAL A 53 0.67 12.39 -0.03
C VAL A 53 0.02 12.70 1.30
N PRO A 54 -1.05 13.51 1.34
CA PRO A 54 -1.79 13.76 2.56
C PRO A 54 -2.54 12.47 2.96
N SER A 55 -2.32 12.03 4.19
CA SER A 55 -2.97 10.83 4.72
C SER A 55 -4.46 11.04 4.97
N ASN A 56 -5.23 9.98 4.70
CA ASN A 56 -6.61 9.83 5.18
C ASN A 56 -6.70 9.21 6.59
N THR A 57 -5.56 8.82 7.14
CA THR A 57 -5.40 8.25 8.48
C THR A 57 -5.10 9.38 9.45
N LYS A 58 -5.81 9.42 10.57
CA LYS A 58 -5.55 10.42 11.61
C LYS A 58 -4.15 10.23 12.21
N VAL A 59 -3.46 11.32 12.54
CA VAL A 59 -2.12 11.31 13.16
C VAL A 59 -2.08 10.38 14.38
N LYS A 60 -3.09 10.43 15.25
CA LYS A 60 -3.18 9.56 16.43
C LYS A 60 -2.99 8.08 16.11
N LEU A 61 -3.50 7.62 14.97
CA LEU A 61 -3.42 6.21 14.58
C LEU A 61 -2.01 5.79 14.13
N PHE A 62 -1.16 6.73 13.70
CA PHE A 62 0.27 6.48 13.49
C PHE A 62 1.02 6.40 14.83
N VAL A 63 0.69 7.28 15.79
CA VAL A 63 1.25 7.19 17.15
C VAL A 63 0.86 5.86 17.80
N ASP A 64 -0.42 5.50 17.77
CA ASP A 64 -0.94 4.24 18.29
C ASP A 64 -0.26 3.03 17.63
N PHE A 65 0.02 3.11 16.32
CA PHE A 65 0.77 2.09 15.59
C PHE A 65 2.20 1.91 16.14
N ALA A 66 2.94 3.01 16.34
CA ALA A 66 4.32 2.97 16.83
C ALA A 66 4.43 2.46 18.27
N GLU A 67 3.37 2.64 19.06
CA GLU A 67 3.33 2.27 20.48
C GLU A 67 2.64 0.93 20.72
N ALA A 68 2.19 0.24 19.67
CA ALA A 68 1.27 -0.88 19.78
C ALA A 68 1.87 -2.13 20.45
N VAL A 69 3.18 -2.35 20.29
CA VAL A 69 3.86 -3.58 20.74
C VAL A 69 5.16 -3.23 21.49
N SER A 70 5.49 -4.02 22.49
CA SER A 70 6.65 -3.85 23.38
C SER A 70 7.99 -3.79 22.63
N PRO A 71 8.24 -4.52 21.52
CA PRO A 71 9.46 -4.33 20.73
C PRO A 71 9.57 -2.91 20.16
N PHE A 72 8.46 -2.33 19.70
CA PHE A 72 8.47 -0.95 19.18
C PHE A 72 8.65 0.05 20.31
N GLN A 73 7.91 -0.11 21.42
CA GLN A 73 8.05 0.75 22.60
C GLN A 73 9.49 0.75 23.12
N LYS A 74 10.17 -0.41 23.12
CA LYS A 74 11.58 -0.52 23.47
C LYS A 74 12.47 0.29 22.52
N ILE A 75 12.27 0.17 21.21
CA ILE A 75 12.99 0.96 20.20
C ILE A 75 12.80 2.45 20.44
N LEU A 76 11.56 2.90 20.70
CA LEU A 76 11.27 4.30 20.99
C LEU A 76 12.00 4.76 22.26
N LYS A 77 11.98 3.96 23.33
CA LYS A 77 12.65 4.28 24.59
C LYS A 77 14.19 4.37 24.45
N GLU A 78 14.78 3.55 23.60
CA GLU A 78 16.23 3.49 23.38
C GLU A 78 16.72 4.51 22.33
N THR A 79 15.80 5.10 21.55
CA THR A 79 16.15 6.11 20.55
C THR A 79 16.19 7.50 21.21
N PRO A 80 17.27 8.29 21.04
CA PRO A 80 17.32 9.66 21.57
C PRO A 80 16.24 10.56 20.97
N SER A 81 15.57 11.34 21.82
CA SER A 81 14.64 12.39 21.39
C SER A 81 15.37 13.69 20.99
N PRO A 82 14.81 14.51 20.08
CA PRO A 82 13.57 14.26 19.34
C PRO A 82 13.78 13.26 18.20
N HIS A 83 12.84 12.32 18.05
CA HIS A 83 12.84 11.34 16.96
C HIS A 83 11.50 11.32 16.20
N ALA A 84 11.38 10.55 15.12
CA ALA A 84 10.22 10.59 14.20
C ALA A 84 8.84 10.53 14.88
N VAL A 85 8.69 9.71 15.93
CA VAL A 85 7.42 9.60 16.68
C VAL A 85 7.14 10.83 17.55
N ASP A 86 8.16 11.56 18.03
CA ASP A 86 7.97 12.81 18.79
C ASP A 86 7.38 13.90 17.90
N TYR A 87 7.83 13.96 16.64
CA TYR A 87 7.24 14.86 15.64
C TYR A 87 5.77 14.52 15.39
N LEU A 88 5.42 13.23 15.22
CA LEU A 88 4.01 12.79 15.10
C LEU A 88 3.17 13.18 16.32
N ARG A 89 3.69 13.03 17.54
CA ARG A 89 3.00 13.45 18.78
C ARG A 89 2.76 14.96 18.84
N GLY A 90 3.64 15.76 18.23
CA GLY A 90 3.52 17.21 18.15
C GLY A 90 2.50 17.74 17.14
N LEU A 91 2.03 16.90 16.20
CA LEU A 91 1.03 17.29 15.20
C LEU A 91 -0.42 17.24 15.76
N PRO A 92 -1.39 17.90 15.10
CA PRO A 92 -2.80 17.76 15.46
C PRO A 92 -3.29 16.31 15.32
N GLN A 93 -3.74 15.72 16.42
CA GLN A 93 -3.97 14.27 16.52
C GLN A 93 -5.23 13.79 15.77
N ASP A 94 -6.21 14.66 15.55
CA ASP A 94 -7.50 14.34 14.93
C ASP A 94 -7.58 14.57 13.42
N THR A 95 -6.51 15.08 12.81
CA THR A 95 -6.42 15.32 11.38
C THR A 95 -5.43 14.35 10.73
N GLY A 96 -5.39 14.32 9.40
CA GLY A 96 -4.30 13.69 8.67
C GLY A 96 -3.03 14.54 8.72
N CYS A 97 -1.92 13.95 8.28
CA CYS A 97 -0.64 14.61 7.97
C CYS A 97 -0.07 14.09 6.64
N ASP A 98 1.01 14.67 6.15
CA ASP A 98 1.76 14.08 5.05
C ASP A 98 2.30 12.69 5.46
N LEU A 99 2.22 11.72 4.55
CA LEU A 99 2.70 10.36 4.82
C LEU A 99 4.21 10.28 5.01
N GLY A 100 4.97 11.35 4.72
CA GLY A 100 6.38 11.48 5.07
C GLY A 100 6.64 11.26 6.57
N TYR A 101 5.78 11.77 7.46
CA TYR A 101 5.89 11.54 8.90
C TYR A 101 5.72 10.06 9.27
N ALA A 102 4.75 9.39 8.64
CA ALA A 102 4.54 7.94 8.84
C ALA A 102 5.69 7.10 8.25
N ALA A 103 6.27 7.54 7.12
CA ALA A 103 7.45 6.92 6.53
C ALA A 103 8.66 7.03 7.47
N ASP A 104 8.91 8.21 8.07
CA ASP A 104 10.01 8.40 9.02
C ASP A 104 9.85 7.56 10.29
N MET A 105 8.61 7.44 10.79
CA MET A 105 8.29 6.50 11.86
C MET A 105 8.65 5.06 11.47
N CYS A 106 8.27 4.61 10.27
CA CYS A 106 8.60 3.26 9.81
C CYS A 106 10.11 3.05 9.61
N LEU A 107 10.84 4.05 9.12
CA LEU A 107 12.30 3.99 9.00
C LEU A 107 12.96 3.83 10.37
N LEU A 108 12.53 4.63 11.36
CA LEU A 108 12.99 4.52 12.74
C LEU A 108 12.76 3.12 13.31
N LEU A 109 11.54 2.59 13.15
CA LEU A 109 11.20 1.25 13.62
C LEU A 109 12.01 0.17 12.89
N THR A 110 12.23 0.34 11.58
CA THR A 110 13.02 -0.60 10.77
C THR A 110 14.46 -0.70 11.26
N GLU A 111 15.12 0.43 11.54
CA GLU A 111 16.48 0.45 12.05
C GLU A 111 16.60 -0.13 13.47
N GLY A 112 15.59 0.08 14.32
CA GLY A 112 15.52 -0.57 15.62
C GLY A 112 15.32 -2.08 15.51
N LEU A 113 14.41 -2.54 14.65
CA LEU A 113 14.09 -3.96 14.46
C LEU A 113 15.26 -4.74 13.86
N LYS A 114 16.04 -4.15 12.94
CA LYS A 114 17.27 -4.78 12.40
C LYS A 114 18.30 -5.11 13.48
N LYS A 115 18.26 -4.41 14.62
CA LYS A 115 19.16 -4.59 15.78
C LYS A 115 18.52 -5.42 16.88
N ALA A 116 17.24 -5.81 16.74
CA ALA A 116 16.52 -6.54 17.77
C ALA A 116 17.08 -7.97 17.93
N PRO A 117 17.26 -8.45 19.16
CA PRO A 117 17.71 -9.82 19.40
C PRO A 117 16.80 -10.84 18.73
N GLY A 118 17.40 -11.82 18.03
CA GLY A 118 16.67 -12.86 17.33
C GLY A 118 16.14 -12.46 15.95
N VAL A 119 16.46 -11.27 15.44
CA VAL A 119 16.19 -10.86 14.05
C VAL A 119 17.47 -10.93 13.24
N GLU A 120 17.42 -11.62 12.12
CA GLU A 120 18.42 -11.50 11.05
C GLU A 120 17.79 -10.77 9.87
N ALA A 121 18.35 -9.63 9.48
CA ALA A 121 17.90 -8.88 8.32
C ALA A 121 18.75 -9.23 7.09
N ARG A 122 18.12 -9.63 5.98
CA ARG A 122 18.79 -9.85 4.69
C ARG A 122 18.22 -8.94 3.63
N GLN A 123 19.07 -8.07 3.10
CA GLN A 123 18.69 -7.19 2.01
C GLN A 123 18.66 -7.97 0.70
N GLY A 124 17.48 -8.06 0.11
CA GLY A 124 17.23 -8.87 -1.08
C GLY A 124 15.77 -9.27 -1.20
N ARG A 125 15.51 -10.25 -2.07
CA ARG A 125 14.17 -10.69 -2.41
C ARG A 125 14.04 -12.19 -2.22
N VAL A 126 12.96 -12.63 -1.59
CA VAL A 126 12.57 -14.04 -1.62
C VAL A 126 12.12 -14.38 -3.04
N THR A 127 12.80 -15.31 -3.70
CA THR A 127 12.48 -15.73 -5.08
C THR A 127 11.54 -16.91 -5.09
N ASP A 128 11.76 -17.85 -4.19
CA ASP A 128 10.97 -19.07 -4.10
C ASP A 128 11.05 -19.68 -2.69
N ALA A 129 10.00 -20.40 -2.32
CA ALA A 129 9.91 -21.15 -1.07
C ALA A 129 9.30 -22.53 -1.35
N VAL A 130 9.97 -23.58 -0.89
CA VAL A 130 9.57 -24.97 -1.09
C VAL A 130 9.13 -25.57 0.25
N LEU A 131 7.89 -26.04 0.34
CA LEU A 131 7.37 -26.75 1.51
C LEU A 131 7.86 -28.21 1.49
N SER A 132 8.66 -28.59 2.47
CA SER A 132 9.16 -29.96 2.61
C SER A 132 8.08 -30.92 3.13
N GLU A 133 8.35 -32.22 3.03
CA GLU A 133 7.52 -33.27 3.64
C GLU A 133 7.43 -33.18 5.17
N THR A 134 8.39 -32.49 5.81
CA THR A 134 8.41 -32.24 7.26
C THR A 134 7.68 -30.96 7.65
N ASN A 135 6.92 -30.35 6.73
CA ASN A 135 6.22 -29.07 6.88
C ASN A 135 7.13 -27.88 7.23
N ASP A 136 8.42 -27.96 6.90
CA ASP A 136 9.33 -26.81 6.95
C ASP A 136 9.51 -26.23 5.55
N TRP A 137 9.64 -24.91 5.48
CA TRP A 137 9.92 -24.18 4.25
C TRP A 137 11.42 -24.06 4.00
N VAL A 138 11.87 -24.40 2.80
CA VAL A 138 13.18 -24.03 2.28
C VAL A 138 13.01 -22.77 1.44
N VAL A 139 13.51 -21.65 1.96
CA VAL A 139 13.33 -20.32 1.38
C VAL A 139 14.62 -19.88 0.69
N ASN A 140 14.50 -19.47 -0.56
CA ASN A 140 15.61 -18.92 -1.35
C ASN A 140 15.49 -17.40 -1.41
N VAL A 141 16.58 -16.73 -1.09
CA VAL A 141 16.69 -15.27 -1.07
C VAL A 141 17.78 -14.86 -2.06
N LYS A 142 17.40 -14.12 -3.10
CA LYS A 142 18.35 -13.43 -3.96
C LYS A 142 18.78 -12.14 -3.26
N LEU A 143 20.01 -12.12 -2.77
CA LEU A 143 20.59 -10.96 -2.08
C LEU A 143 20.84 -9.82 -3.06
N SER A 144 20.94 -8.60 -2.54
CA SER A 144 21.30 -7.41 -3.34
C SER A 144 22.68 -7.53 -4.02
N SER A 145 23.59 -8.34 -3.48
CA SER A 145 24.87 -8.70 -4.09
C SER A 145 24.74 -9.59 -5.35
N GLY A 146 23.55 -10.14 -5.61
CA GLY A 146 23.29 -11.11 -6.68
C GLY A 146 23.44 -12.57 -6.23
N GLU A 147 24.04 -12.82 -5.07
CA GLU A 147 24.15 -14.17 -4.49
C GLU A 147 22.80 -14.73 -4.03
N THR A 148 22.68 -16.06 -4.02
CA THR A 148 21.49 -16.73 -3.49
C THR A 148 21.79 -17.33 -2.11
N SER A 149 21.03 -16.90 -1.12
CA SER A 149 21.07 -17.43 0.24
C SER A 149 19.88 -18.36 0.48
N LYS A 150 20.10 -19.45 1.22
CA LYS A 150 19.04 -20.40 1.61
C LYS A 150 18.75 -20.28 3.11
N ALA A 151 17.49 -20.45 3.47
CA ALA A 151 17.03 -20.52 4.85
C ALA A 151 16.03 -21.67 5.00
N ILE A 152 16.00 -22.29 6.19
CA ILE A 152 14.93 -23.21 6.58
C ILE A 152 14.05 -22.49 7.58
N SER A 153 12.73 -22.58 7.44
CA SER A 153 11.82 -21.98 8.41
C SER A 153 10.51 -22.73 8.57
N SER A 154 9.95 -22.68 9.77
CA SER A 154 8.61 -23.22 10.00
C SER A 154 7.50 -22.30 9.46
N ARG A 155 7.79 -21.04 9.14
CA ARG A 155 6.79 -20.10 8.61
C ARG A 155 7.34 -19.23 7.50
N VAL A 156 6.51 -18.92 6.52
CA VAL A 156 6.74 -17.91 5.49
C VAL A 156 5.56 -16.94 5.53
N ILE A 157 5.84 -15.67 5.86
CA ILE A 157 4.84 -14.62 5.93
C ILE A 157 5.04 -13.64 4.78
N LEU A 158 4.05 -13.59 3.89
CA LEU A 158 4.05 -12.73 2.72
C LEU A 158 3.55 -11.33 3.10
N CYS A 159 4.45 -10.35 3.13
CA CYS A 159 4.18 -8.93 3.33
C CYS A 159 4.64 -8.12 2.10
N THR A 160 4.38 -8.67 0.91
CA THR A 160 5.03 -8.29 -0.35
C THR A 160 4.58 -6.97 -0.97
N GLY A 161 3.52 -6.36 -0.43
CA GLY A 161 3.04 -5.07 -0.91
C GLY A 161 2.25 -5.12 -2.22
N SER A 162 1.99 -3.94 -2.76
CA SER A 162 1.22 -3.75 -3.99
C SER A 162 1.69 -2.48 -4.69
N SER A 163 1.44 -2.44 -5.99
CA SER A 163 1.77 -1.33 -6.89
C SER A 163 0.49 -0.78 -7.53
N PRO A 164 0.49 0.49 -7.98
CA PRO A 164 -0.62 1.01 -8.79
C PRO A 164 -1.01 0.05 -9.90
N THR A 165 -2.30 -0.20 -10.06
CA THR A 165 -2.81 -1.05 -11.13
C THR A 165 -2.65 -0.32 -12.46
N ASN A 166 -1.77 -0.84 -13.31
CA ASN A 166 -1.64 -0.42 -14.70
C ASN A 166 -2.32 -1.46 -15.59
N GLN A 167 -3.30 -1.03 -16.37
CA GLN A 167 -4.03 -1.86 -17.34
C GLN A 167 -3.89 -1.23 -18.72
N GLN A 168 -3.73 -2.07 -19.74
CA GLN A 168 -3.79 -1.58 -21.12
C GLN A 168 -5.14 -0.88 -21.34
N LEU A 169 -5.08 0.32 -21.91
CA LEU A 169 -6.29 1.04 -22.27
C LEU A 169 -7.09 0.22 -23.31
N PRO A 170 -8.43 0.27 -23.29
CA PRO A 170 -9.26 -0.44 -24.27
C PRO A 170 -9.12 0.08 -25.71
N VAL A 171 -8.33 1.14 -25.91
CA VAL A 171 -8.11 1.85 -27.16
C VAL A 171 -6.62 2.15 -27.33
N SER A 172 -6.17 2.28 -28.58
CA SER A 172 -4.81 2.72 -28.90
C SER A 172 -4.87 4.13 -29.48
N ILE A 173 -4.26 5.10 -28.80
CA ILE A 173 -4.21 6.51 -29.21
C ILE A 173 -2.76 6.86 -29.52
N SER A 174 -2.50 7.38 -30.71
CA SER A 174 -1.16 7.87 -31.10
C SER A 174 -0.72 8.96 -30.12
N ASP A 175 0.57 8.98 -29.79
CA ASP A 175 1.22 10.02 -28.99
C ASP A 175 0.69 10.20 -27.56
N LEU A 176 -0.15 9.28 -27.08
CA LEU A 176 -0.61 9.22 -25.70
C LEU A 176 0.35 8.37 -24.87
N SER A 177 0.94 8.95 -23.82
CA SER A 177 1.89 8.25 -22.95
C SER A 177 1.45 8.18 -21.48
N PRO A 178 1.75 7.09 -20.76
CA PRO A 178 1.38 6.97 -19.35
C PRO A 178 2.11 8.01 -18.49
N LEU A 179 1.42 8.51 -17.47
CA LEU A 179 1.97 9.23 -16.33
C LEU A 179 1.76 8.32 -15.11
N GLU A 180 2.87 7.83 -14.56
CA GLU A 180 2.84 6.92 -13.41
C GLU A 180 2.11 7.54 -12.23
N LEU A 181 1.21 6.77 -11.59
CA LEU A 181 0.40 7.27 -10.48
C LEU A 181 1.25 7.79 -9.33
N ASP A 182 2.37 7.13 -9.03
CA ASP A 182 3.31 7.56 -7.99
C ASP A 182 3.89 8.96 -8.26
N HIS A 183 4.16 9.29 -9.53
CA HIS A 183 4.61 10.63 -9.91
C HIS A 183 3.47 11.64 -9.80
N ALA A 184 2.26 11.26 -10.21
CA ALA A 184 1.09 12.12 -10.16
C ALA A 184 0.63 12.47 -8.73
N LEU A 185 0.95 11.61 -7.76
CA LEU A 185 0.64 11.81 -6.35
C LEU A 185 1.65 12.69 -5.61
N SER A 186 2.86 12.86 -6.13
CA SER A 186 3.86 13.79 -5.58
C SER A 186 3.79 15.12 -6.34
N PRO A 187 3.44 16.24 -5.68
CA PRO A 187 3.48 17.56 -6.31
C PRO A 187 4.86 17.87 -6.92
N THR A 188 5.94 17.53 -6.20
CA THR A 188 7.31 17.77 -6.67
C THR A 188 7.68 16.95 -7.91
N LEU A 189 7.36 15.65 -7.95
CA LEU A 189 7.66 14.80 -9.10
C LEU A 189 6.75 15.11 -10.28
N LEU A 190 5.47 15.43 -10.03
CA LEU A 190 4.52 15.81 -11.07
C LEU A 190 4.97 17.09 -11.78
N ALA A 191 5.39 18.11 -11.03
CA ALA A 191 5.88 19.38 -11.58
C ALA A 191 7.08 19.18 -12.52
N LYS A 192 7.95 18.21 -12.21
CA LYS A 192 9.11 17.83 -13.05
C LYS A 192 8.72 16.95 -14.24
N SER A 193 7.66 16.17 -14.11
CA SER A 193 7.23 15.18 -15.11
C SER A 193 6.37 15.77 -16.22
N LEU A 194 5.84 16.98 -16.03
CA LEU A 194 5.00 17.67 -17.01
C LEU A 194 5.72 18.86 -17.64
N PRO A 195 5.71 18.95 -18.98
CA PRO A 195 6.26 20.08 -19.71
C PRO A 195 5.45 21.36 -19.42
N LYS A 196 6.03 22.54 -19.60
CA LYS A 196 5.33 23.83 -19.35
C LYS A 196 4.45 24.24 -20.53
N GLU A 197 4.63 23.60 -21.67
CA GLU A 197 3.86 23.74 -22.89
C GLU A 197 2.44 23.17 -22.73
N SER A 198 1.56 23.54 -23.67
CA SER A 198 0.18 23.05 -23.73
C SER A 198 0.13 21.52 -23.64
N THR A 199 -0.52 21.04 -22.59
CA THR A 199 -0.58 19.62 -22.24
C THR A 199 -1.96 19.29 -21.75
N THR A 200 -2.55 18.21 -22.26
CA THR A 200 -3.80 17.65 -21.74
C THR A 200 -3.52 16.31 -21.06
N VAL A 201 -3.91 16.20 -19.79
CA VAL A 201 -3.77 14.97 -18.97
C VAL A 201 -5.14 14.34 -18.74
N ALA A 202 -5.28 13.07 -19.12
CA ALA A 202 -6.44 12.26 -18.78
C ALA A 202 -6.25 11.60 -17.40
N VAL A 203 -7.16 11.84 -16.47
CA VAL A 203 -7.19 11.19 -15.15
C VAL A 203 -8.31 10.18 -15.12
N ILE A 204 -7.97 8.90 -15.01
CA ILE A 204 -8.92 7.79 -15.03
C ILE A 204 -9.15 7.29 -13.60
N GLY A 205 -10.38 7.41 -13.11
CA GLY A 205 -10.77 6.96 -11.78
C GLY A 205 -11.41 8.06 -10.95
N ALA A 206 -12.04 7.68 -9.84
CA ALA A 206 -12.79 8.58 -8.95
C ALA A 206 -12.61 8.25 -7.47
N SER A 207 -11.55 7.50 -7.15
CA SER A 207 -11.17 7.13 -5.79
C SER A 207 -10.31 8.21 -5.13
N HIS A 208 -9.84 7.97 -3.91
CA HIS A 208 -9.00 8.91 -3.17
C HIS A 208 -7.74 9.34 -3.95
N SER A 209 -7.00 8.40 -4.54
CA SER A 209 -5.82 8.74 -5.34
C SER A 209 -6.17 9.57 -6.57
N ALA A 210 -7.31 9.32 -7.22
CA ALA A 210 -7.73 10.11 -8.37
C ALA A 210 -8.00 11.58 -7.99
N VAL A 211 -8.68 11.80 -6.87
CA VAL A 211 -8.95 13.16 -6.36
C VAL A 211 -7.65 13.88 -5.98
N LEU A 212 -6.69 13.20 -5.36
CA LEU A 212 -5.39 13.79 -5.05
C LEU A 212 -4.61 14.17 -6.31
N VAL A 213 -4.65 13.33 -7.35
CA VAL A 213 -4.05 13.66 -8.65
C VAL A 213 -4.73 14.88 -9.27
N LEU A 214 -6.06 15.00 -9.20
CA LEU A 214 -6.78 16.18 -9.67
C LEU A 214 -6.38 17.46 -8.92
N ILE A 215 -6.22 17.37 -7.60
CA ILE A 215 -5.73 18.48 -6.76
C ILE A 215 -4.34 18.91 -7.23
N ASN A 216 -3.41 17.96 -7.38
CA ASN A 216 -2.03 18.25 -7.77
C ASN A 216 -1.97 18.88 -9.18
N LEU A 217 -2.70 18.32 -10.15
CA LEU A 217 -2.77 18.87 -11.51
C LEU A 217 -3.42 20.25 -11.55
N TYR A 218 -4.50 20.46 -10.79
CA TYR A 218 -5.15 21.77 -10.69
C TYR A 218 -4.21 22.83 -10.08
N ASN A 219 -3.45 22.47 -9.04
CA ASN A 219 -2.47 23.36 -8.43
C ASN A 219 -1.39 23.77 -9.43
N LEU A 220 -0.87 22.84 -10.24
CA LEU A 220 0.06 23.18 -11.32
C LEU A 220 -0.60 24.06 -12.38
N ALA A 221 -1.80 23.69 -12.83
CA ALA A 221 -2.52 24.40 -13.88
C ALA A 221 -2.83 25.85 -13.50
N SER A 222 -3.14 26.09 -12.23
CA SER A 222 -3.47 27.42 -11.70
C SER A 222 -2.24 28.27 -11.33
N THR A 223 -1.02 27.73 -11.39
CA THR A 223 0.20 28.42 -10.95
C THR A 223 1.30 28.43 -12.02
N THR A 224 1.89 27.29 -12.32
CA THR A 224 3.11 27.18 -13.13
C THR A 224 2.87 26.69 -14.55
N HIS A 225 1.70 26.11 -14.82
CA HIS A 225 1.35 25.45 -16.08
C HIS A 225 -0.02 25.93 -16.61
N PRO A 226 -0.18 27.21 -16.96
CA PRO A 226 -1.50 27.80 -17.29
C PRO A 226 -2.22 27.12 -18.47
N ASP A 227 -1.47 26.48 -19.37
CA ASP A 227 -2.00 25.76 -20.53
C ASP A 227 -2.26 24.26 -20.25
N LEU A 228 -2.08 23.80 -19.01
CA LEU A 228 -2.43 22.44 -18.60
C LEU A 228 -3.96 22.28 -18.53
N LYS A 229 -4.48 21.30 -19.27
CA LYS A 229 -5.88 20.89 -19.24
C LYS A 229 -6.00 19.47 -18.70
N ILE A 230 -7.11 19.20 -18.01
CA ILE A 230 -7.36 17.92 -17.37
C ILE A 230 -8.69 17.38 -17.88
N LYS A 231 -8.69 16.14 -18.37
CA LYS A 231 -9.93 15.39 -18.63
C LYS A 231 -10.09 14.33 -17.56
N TRP A 232 -11.13 14.45 -16.74
CA TRP A 232 -11.39 13.54 -15.63
C TRP A 232 -12.45 12.50 -16.00
N PHE A 233 -12.03 11.25 -16.16
CA PHE A 233 -12.88 10.13 -16.53
C PHE A 233 -13.42 9.42 -15.29
N THR A 234 -14.75 9.36 -15.16
CA THR A 234 -15.42 8.69 -14.04
C THR A 234 -16.66 7.89 -14.46
N ARG A 235 -16.77 6.68 -13.91
CA ARG A 235 -17.94 5.80 -14.10
C ARG A 235 -19.09 6.04 -13.12
N HIS A 236 -18.78 6.62 -11.97
CA HIS A 236 -19.71 6.71 -10.86
C HIS A 236 -19.59 8.05 -10.14
N PRO A 237 -20.65 8.50 -9.45
CA PRO A 237 -20.54 9.60 -8.50
C PRO A 237 -19.46 9.36 -7.46
N LEU A 238 -18.89 10.44 -6.94
CA LEU A 238 -17.94 10.37 -5.83
C LEU A 238 -18.63 9.74 -4.61
N ARG A 239 -17.90 8.87 -3.91
CA ARG A 239 -18.36 8.21 -2.69
C ARG A 239 -17.54 8.72 -1.52
N TYR A 240 -18.22 9.16 -0.47
CA TYR A 240 -17.57 9.67 0.74
C TYR A 240 -17.68 8.64 1.86
N ALA A 241 -16.72 8.67 2.77
CA ALA A 241 -16.85 7.97 4.03
C ALA A 241 -17.80 8.75 4.95
N GLU A 242 -18.68 8.03 5.64
CA GLU A 242 -19.69 8.63 6.53
C GLU A 242 -19.39 8.15 7.96
N PHE A 243 -19.19 9.10 8.88
CA PHE A 243 -18.89 8.79 10.28
C PHE A 243 -20.20 8.45 11.00
N MET A 244 -20.29 7.22 11.47
CA MET A 244 -21.42 6.69 12.22
C MET A 244 -21.03 6.56 13.70
N GLU A 245 -21.99 6.17 14.55
CA GLU A 245 -21.70 5.89 15.96
C GLU A 245 -20.83 4.64 16.10
N GLY A 246 -19.53 4.83 16.34
CA GLY A 246 -18.57 3.74 16.58
C GLY A 246 -18.00 3.05 15.34
N TRP A 247 -18.42 3.42 14.13
CA TRP A 247 -17.88 2.88 12.87
C TRP A 247 -17.93 3.92 11.74
N ILE A 248 -17.36 3.57 10.58
CA ILE A 248 -17.31 4.45 9.41
C ILE A 248 -17.87 3.67 8.22
N LYS A 249 -18.90 4.20 7.58
CA LYS A 249 -19.43 3.64 6.33
C LYS A 249 -18.49 3.97 5.19
N ARG A 250 -18.19 2.97 4.35
CA ARG A 250 -17.18 3.06 3.29
C ARG A 250 -15.80 3.48 3.84
N ASP A 251 -15.38 2.84 4.92
CA ASP A 251 -14.14 3.15 5.63
C ASP A 251 -12.89 2.93 4.75
N ASN A 252 -12.96 2.01 3.79
CA ASN A 252 -11.84 1.68 2.91
C ASN A 252 -12.03 2.20 1.48
N THR A 253 -13.28 2.45 1.07
CA THR A 253 -13.61 2.82 -0.30
C THR A 253 -14.05 4.27 -0.48
N GLY A 254 -14.44 4.96 0.60
CA GLY A 254 -14.92 6.34 0.57
C GLY A 254 -13.81 7.39 0.70
N LEU A 255 -14.01 8.54 0.07
CA LEU A 255 -13.17 9.73 0.24
C LEU A 255 -13.21 10.23 1.68
N LYS A 256 -12.05 10.66 2.19
CA LYS A 256 -11.85 11.18 3.55
C LYS A 256 -10.88 12.37 3.58
N GLY A 257 -10.85 13.07 4.71
CA GLY A 257 -9.86 14.10 4.99
C GLY A 257 -9.88 15.25 3.97
N ALA A 258 -8.70 15.80 3.68
CA ALA A 258 -8.54 16.94 2.78
C ALA A 258 -9.08 16.66 1.37
N ALA A 259 -8.88 15.45 0.83
CA ALA A 259 -9.40 15.10 -0.50
C ALA A 259 -10.94 15.13 -0.53
N ALA A 260 -11.61 14.65 0.52
CA ALA A 260 -13.06 14.70 0.60
C ALA A 260 -13.59 16.13 0.71
N ALA A 261 -12.95 16.96 1.53
CA ALA A 261 -13.32 18.37 1.68
C ALA A 261 -13.19 19.11 0.35
N TRP A 262 -12.03 18.99 -0.30
CA TRP A 262 -11.77 19.61 -1.60
C TRP A 262 -12.73 19.11 -2.69
N ALA A 263 -13.02 17.81 -2.74
CA ALA A 263 -13.97 17.27 -3.71
C ALA A 263 -15.40 17.79 -3.51
N LYS A 264 -15.87 17.92 -2.26
CA LYS A 264 -17.19 18.50 -1.96
C LYS A 264 -17.31 19.95 -2.41
N GLU A 265 -16.23 20.70 -2.26
CA GLU A 265 -16.18 22.11 -2.62
C GLU A 265 -16.08 22.32 -4.15
N ASN A 266 -15.44 21.40 -4.87
CA ASN A 266 -15.01 21.64 -6.24
C ASN A 266 -15.55 20.67 -7.29
N LEU A 267 -15.81 19.41 -6.95
CA LEU A 267 -16.14 18.35 -7.92
C LEU A 267 -17.61 17.91 -7.92
N GLU A 268 -18.37 18.29 -6.90
CA GLU A 268 -19.80 17.96 -6.82
C GLU A 268 -20.61 18.65 -7.92
N PRO A 269 -21.63 17.99 -8.53
CA PRO A 269 -22.40 18.56 -9.63
C PRO A 269 -22.98 19.95 -9.33
N ALA A 270 -23.44 20.19 -8.10
CA ALA A 270 -24.02 21.46 -7.68
C ALA A 270 -22.98 22.61 -7.52
N LYS A 271 -21.68 22.29 -7.55
CA LYS A 271 -20.58 23.24 -7.34
C LYS A 271 -19.64 23.35 -8.53
N PHE A 272 -19.46 22.27 -9.29
CA PHE A 272 -18.43 22.11 -10.32
C PHE A 272 -18.38 23.29 -11.29
N ASP A 273 -19.50 23.63 -11.94
CA ASP A 273 -19.52 24.67 -12.98
C ASP A 273 -19.09 26.05 -12.45
N SER A 274 -19.45 26.36 -11.20
CA SER A 274 -19.08 27.61 -10.53
C SER A 274 -17.69 27.60 -9.88
N SER A 275 -17.09 26.43 -9.68
CA SER A 275 -15.78 26.30 -9.05
C SER A 275 -14.68 26.75 -10.02
N PRO A 276 -13.62 27.43 -9.53
CA PRO A 276 -12.44 27.76 -10.35
C PRO A 276 -11.80 26.55 -11.04
N VAL A 277 -12.00 25.33 -10.54
CA VAL A 277 -11.42 24.12 -11.13
C VAL A 277 -12.00 23.79 -12.51
N SER A 278 -13.23 24.21 -12.81
CA SER A 278 -13.90 23.92 -14.10
C SER A 278 -13.21 24.60 -15.29
N ARG A 279 -12.37 25.60 -15.05
CA ARG A 279 -11.53 26.26 -16.06
C ARG A 279 -10.42 25.35 -16.60
N PHE A 280 -10.04 24.34 -15.83
CA PHE A 280 -8.93 23.45 -16.11
C PHE A 280 -9.38 22.00 -16.26
N ILE A 281 -10.40 21.58 -15.51
CA ILE A 281 -10.91 20.21 -15.48
C ILE A 281 -12.19 20.12 -16.30
N LYS A 282 -12.22 19.22 -17.28
CA LYS A 282 -13.43 18.75 -17.97
C LYS A 282 -13.79 17.37 -17.41
N LYS A 283 -14.97 17.23 -16.81
CA LYS A 283 -15.49 15.94 -16.36
C LYS A 283 -16.05 15.14 -17.54
N ILE A 284 -15.62 13.90 -17.66
CA ILE A 284 -16.06 12.91 -18.65
C ILE A 284 -16.73 11.76 -17.88
N ALA A 285 -18.05 11.83 -17.76
CA ALA A 285 -18.85 10.75 -17.16
C ALA A 285 -19.19 9.71 -18.23
N TYR A 286 -19.08 8.43 -17.88
CA TYR A 286 -19.34 7.34 -18.82
C TYR A 286 -19.85 6.09 -18.11
N GLU A 287 -20.45 5.17 -18.85
CA GLU A 287 -20.92 3.88 -18.36
C GLU A 287 -19.98 2.77 -18.84
N LYS A 288 -19.99 1.59 -18.22
CA LYS A 288 -19.03 0.54 -18.58
C LYS A 288 -19.20 0.10 -20.04
N GLU A 289 -20.44 0.13 -20.52
CA GLU A 289 -20.89 -0.32 -21.83
C GLU A 289 -20.38 0.58 -22.96
N ASN A 290 -20.11 1.87 -22.68
CA ASN A 290 -19.63 2.84 -23.64
C ASN A 290 -18.17 3.29 -23.39
N GLU A 291 -17.42 2.55 -22.55
CA GLU A 291 -16.05 2.87 -22.16
C GLU A 291 -15.13 3.05 -23.37
N THR A 292 -15.10 2.06 -24.28
CA THR A 292 -14.24 2.10 -25.48
C THR A 292 -14.56 3.31 -26.36
N GLN A 293 -15.83 3.55 -26.68
CA GLN A 293 -16.25 4.67 -27.52
C GLN A 293 -15.90 6.01 -26.87
N THR A 294 -16.16 6.15 -25.57
CA THR A 294 -15.82 7.37 -24.82
C THR A 294 -14.32 7.61 -24.82
N TYR A 295 -13.52 6.55 -24.65
CA TYR A 295 -12.07 6.65 -24.62
C TYR A 295 -11.51 7.02 -25.99
N GLU A 296 -11.99 6.40 -27.08
CA GLU A 296 -11.63 6.78 -28.45
C GLU A 296 -11.87 8.27 -28.72
N GLN A 297 -13.04 8.77 -28.32
CA GLN A 297 -13.42 10.16 -28.56
C GLN A 297 -12.66 11.15 -27.65
N GLU A 298 -12.60 10.87 -26.35
CA GLU A 298 -12.15 11.85 -25.37
C GLU A 298 -10.67 11.72 -25.01
N LEU A 299 -10.02 10.57 -25.24
CA LEU A 299 -8.56 10.48 -25.13
C LEU A 299 -7.85 11.04 -26.37
N ALA A 300 -8.54 11.18 -27.50
CA ALA A 300 -8.02 11.92 -28.64
C ALA A 300 -7.64 13.35 -28.20
N GLY A 301 -6.40 13.74 -28.48
CA GLY A 301 -5.83 15.04 -28.09
C GLY A 301 -5.28 15.11 -26.66
N CYS A 302 -5.36 14.03 -25.87
CA CYS A 302 -4.61 13.93 -24.62
C CYS A 302 -3.15 13.56 -24.91
N ASN A 303 -2.22 14.17 -24.17
CA ASN A 303 -0.79 13.87 -24.28
C ASN A 303 -0.36 12.81 -23.27
N ARG A 304 -0.98 12.86 -22.07
CA ARG A 304 -0.69 11.94 -20.97
C ARG A 304 -1.96 11.33 -20.40
N TYR A 305 -1.85 10.14 -19.81
CA TYR A 305 -2.92 9.57 -18.99
C TYR A 305 -2.39 9.00 -17.69
N VAL A 306 -3.19 9.07 -16.63
CA VAL A 306 -2.89 8.46 -15.33
C VAL A 306 -4.07 7.58 -14.90
N GLN A 307 -3.77 6.34 -14.54
CA GLN A 307 -4.75 5.40 -14.01
C GLN A 307 -4.70 5.42 -12.47
N ALA A 308 -5.78 5.89 -11.84
CA ALA A 308 -6.00 5.88 -10.40
C ALA A 308 -7.11 4.89 -10.02
N ILE A 309 -6.96 3.66 -10.51
CA ILE A 309 -8.00 2.62 -10.52
C ILE A 309 -7.79 1.51 -9.46
N GLY A 310 -6.85 1.70 -8.55
CA GLY A 310 -6.56 0.77 -7.47
C GLY A 310 -5.11 0.29 -7.48
N TYR A 311 -4.87 -0.77 -6.71
CA TYR A 311 -3.56 -1.39 -6.53
C TYR A 311 -3.65 -2.87 -6.81
N THR A 312 -2.63 -3.40 -7.47
CA THR A 312 -2.45 -4.82 -7.73
C THR A 312 -1.32 -5.34 -6.87
N ARG A 313 -1.50 -6.54 -6.31
CA ARG A 313 -0.46 -7.24 -5.55
C ARG A 313 0.85 -7.32 -6.34
N ASP A 314 1.96 -7.05 -5.67
CA ASP A 314 3.29 -7.22 -6.25
C ASP A 314 3.58 -8.71 -6.52
N PRO A 315 4.49 -9.03 -7.47
CA PRO A 315 4.86 -10.41 -7.75
C PRO A 315 5.25 -11.19 -6.50
N LEU A 316 4.72 -12.40 -6.39
CA LEU A 316 4.95 -13.28 -5.26
C LEU A 316 6.18 -14.16 -5.50
N PRO A 317 6.85 -14.63 -4.43
CA PRO A 317 7.81 -15.71 -4.56
C PRO A 317 7.13 -16.95 -5.13
N GLY A 318 7.86 -17.77 -5.89
CA GLY A 318 7.38 -19.07 -6.33
C GLY A 318 7.16 -19.98 -5.12
N LEU A 319 5.93 -20.44 -4.90
CA LEU A 319 5.58 -21.33 -3.79
C LEU A 319 5.44 -22.75 -4.33
N LYS A 320 6.26 -23.69 -3.83
CA LYS A 320 6.32 -25.05 -4.34
C LYS A 320 6.14 -26.09 -3.25
N ASP A 321 5.59 -27.24 -3.60
CA ASP A 321 5.51 -28.41 -2.72
C ASP A 321 6.80 -29.24 -2.75
N ALA A 322 6.83 -30.32 -1.98
CA ALA A 322 7.99 -31.21 -1.90
C ALA A 322 8.32 -31.91 -3.23
N ALA A 323 7.34 -32.07 -4.12
CA ALA A 323 7.53 -32.61 -5.46
C ALA A 323 8.06 -31.55 -6.46
N GLY A 324 8.18 -30.29 -6.03
CA GLY A 324 8.60 -29.17 -6.87
C GLY A 324 7.49 -28.57 -7.73
N SER A 325 6.24 -28.97 -7.50
CA SER A 325 5.06 -28.44 -8.21
C SER A 325 4.60 -27.13 -7.57
N ASP A 326 4.05 -26.22 -8.38
CA ASP A 326 3.53 -24.95 -7.87
C ASP A 326 2.30 -25.16 -6.98
N ILE A 327 2.33 -24.57 -5.79
CA ILE A 327 1.23 -24.61 -4.85
C ILE A 327 0.16 -23.63 -5.32
N THR A 328 -1.02 -24.16 -5.63
CA THR A 328 -2.21 -23.32 -5.80
C THR A 328 -2.86 -23.06 -4.44
N TYR A 329 -3.26 -21.82 -4.19
CA TYR A 329 -3.73 -21.40 -2.88
C TYR A 329 -4.92 -20.43 -2.93
N ASN A 330 -5.66 -20.40 -1.82
CA ASN A 330 -6.73 -19.48 -1.50
C ASN A 330 -6.42 -18.80 -0.15
N TYR A 331 -6.24 -17.49 -0.18
CA TYR A 331 -6.02 -16.69 1.03
C TYR A 331 -7.26 -16.68 1.93
N GLN A 332 -7.07 -16.84 3.24
CA GLN A 332 -8.11 -16.77 4.27
C GLN A 332 -8.00 -15.42 4.98
N PRO A 333 -8.82 -14.42 4.62
CA PRO A 333 -8.66 -13.06 5.11
C PRO A 333 -9.07 -12.83 6.56
N ASP A 334 -9.69 -13.83 7.19
CA ASP A 334 -10.09 -13.76 8.60
C ASP A 334 -8.95 -14.23 9.53
N THR A 335 -8.02 -15.06 9.03
CA THR A 335 -6.94 -15.71 9.80
C THR A 335 -5.54 -15.37 9.29
N GLY A 336 -5.42 -14.81 8.09
CA GLY A 336 -4.15 -14.55 7.43
C GLY A 336 -3.48 -15.79 6.86
N SER A 337 -4.14 -16.95 6.92
CA SER A 337 -3.59 -18.23 6.50
C SER A 337 -3.95 -18.55 5.03
N PHE A 338 -3.34 -19.60 4.47
CA PHE A 338 -3.66 -20.06 3.12
C PHE A 338 -4.19 -21.49 3.10
N LYS A 339 -5.17 -21.78 2.24
CA LYS A 339 -5.63 -23.13 1.96
C LYS A 339 -5.31 -23.54 0.54
N ASN A 340 -5.07 -24.81 0.28
CA ASN A 340 -5.01 -25.33 -1.10
C ASN A 340 -6.44 -25.37 -1.71
N LEU A 341 -6.55 -25.77 -2.98
CA LEU A 341 -7.84 -25.89 -3.65
C LEU A 341 -8.79 -26.92 -3.02
N ASP A 342 -8.24 -27.94 -2.35
CA ASP A 342 -9.01 -28.94 -1.61
C ASP A 342 -9.48 -28.45 -0.22
N GLY A 343 -9.21 -27.20 0.12
CA GLY A 343 -9.59 -26.60 1.41
C GLY A 343 -8.70 -26.97 2.58
N ARG A 344 -7.59 -27.68 2.37
CA ARG A 344 -6.60 -28.01 3.41
C ARG A 344 -5.68 -26.83 3.66
N GLN A 345 -5.38 -26.57 4.93
CA GLN A 345 -4.44 -25.53 5.33
C GLN A 345 -3.05 -25.83 4.76
N ILE A 346 -2.41 -24.83 4.15
CA ILE A 346 -1.00 -24.89 3.76
C ILE A 346 -0.17 -24.56 5.01
N PRO A 347 0.62 -25.51 5.54
CA PRO A 347 1.35 -25.32 6.79
C PRO A 347 2.34 -24.16 6.73
N GLY A 348 2.35 -23.33 7.78
CA GLY A 348 3.34 -22.25 7.94
C GLY A 348 3.23 -21.08 6.94
N LEU A 349 2.28 -21.07 6.01
CA LEU A 349 2.13 -19.99 5.03
C LEU A 349 1.09 -18.97 5.50
N PHE A 350 1.52 -17.71 5.63
CA PHE A 350 0.67 -16.61 6.08
C PHE A 350 0.88 -15.33 5.26
N GLY A 351 -0.06 -14.40 5.33
CA GLY A 351 -0.06 -13.19 4.52
C GLY A 351 -0.71 -12.01 5.25
N ALA A 352 -0.07 -10.85 5.15
CA ALA A 352 -0.57 -9.60 5.73
C ALA A 352 -0.28 -8.38 4.85
N GLY A 353 -0.97 -7.28 5.15
CA GLY A 353 -0.80 -5.99 4.48
C GLY A 353 -1.71 -5.79 3.28
N ILE A 354 -1.43 -4.78 2.46
CA ILE A 354 -2.25 -4.45 1.27
C ILE A 354 -2.34 -5.62 0.26
N ALA A 355 -1.30 -6.47 0.20
CA ALA A 355 -1.31 -7.69 -0.61
C ALA A 355 -2.33 -8.73 -0.12
N TRP A 356 -2.55 -8.76 1.18
CA TRP A 356 -3.32 -9.78 1.91
C TRP A 356 -4.13 -9.11 3.04
N PRO A 357 -5.12 -8.28 2.67
CA PRO A 357 -5.84 -7.47 3.65
C PRO A 357 -6.89 -8.29 4.38
N GLU A 358 -7.19 -7.87 5.61
CA GLU A 358 -8.34 -8.37 6.36
C GLU A 358 -9.64 -8.05 5.59
N ARG A 359 -10.56 -9.01 5.55
CA ARG A 359 -11.93 -8.78 5.09
C ARG A 359 -12.73 -8.24 6.27
N VAL A 360 -13.39 -7.10 6.09
CA VAL A 360 -14.27 -6.50 7.09
C VAL A 360 -15.66 -6.35 6.52
N THR A 361 -16.66 -6.56 7.36
CA THR A 361 -18.07 -6.33 7.02
C THR A 361 -18.60 -5.26 7.95
N ASP A 362 -19.15 -4.19 7.38
CA ASP A 362 -19.77 -3.14 8.19
C ASP A 362 -21.15 -3.56 8.73
N PRO A 363 -21.74 -2.82 9.69
CA PRO A 363 -23.06 -3.15 10.24
C PRO A 363 -24.21 -3.19 9.23
N GLU A 364 -24.04 -2.61 8.04
CA GLU A 364 -25.02 -2.67 6.94
C GLU A 364 -24.79 -3.87 6.00
N GLY A 365 -23.79 -4.71 6.30
CA GLY A 365 -23.47 -5.90 5.50
C GLY A 365 -22.55 -5.64 4.30
N SER A 366 -22.02 -4.41 4.15
CA SER A 366 -21.09 -4.12 3.06
C SER A 366 -19.70 -4.68 3.39
N VAL A 367 -19.13 -5.42 2.44
CA VAL A 367 -17.80 -6.03 2.57
C VAL A 367 -16.73 -5.10 2.00
N GLU A 368 -15.70 -4.83 2.79
CA GLU A 368 -14.52 -4.05 2.41
C GLU A 368 -13.22 -4.77 2.79
N TRP A 369 -12.09 -4.26 2.28
CA TRP A 369 -10.75 -4.77 2.55
C TRP A 369 -9.97 -3.76 3.38
N ALA A 370 -9.53 -4.17 4.57
CA ALA A 370 -8.91 -3.27 5.55
C ALA A 370 -7.47 -2.91 5.14
N VAL A 371 -7.28 -1.72 4.58
CA VAL A 371 -5.96 -1.23 4.16
C VAL A 371 -5.60 0.05 4.89
N GLY A 372 -4.51 0.01 5.66
CA GLY A 372 -4.00 1.14 6.44
C GLY A 372 -3.15 0.68 7.61
N PHE A 373 -2.28 1.56 8.11
CA PHE A 373 -1.27 1.23 9.12
C PHE A 373 -1.90 0.61 10.37
N TRP A 374 -2.83 1.34 11.00
CA TRP A 374 -3.50 0.87 12.21
C TRP A 374 -4.37 -0.37 11.97
N LYS A 375 -4.93 -0.51 10.76
CA LYS A 375 -5.70 -1.70 10.36
C LYS A 375 -4.80 -2.94 10.30
N PHE A 376 -3.61 -2.82 9.70
CA PHE A 376 -2.62 -3.89 9.69
C PHE A 376 -2.22 -4.29 11.12
N MET A 377 -2.00 -3.31 12.01
CA MET A 377 -1.66 -3.57 13.41
C MET A 377 -2.78 -4.30 14.16
N ARG A 378 -4.03 -3.83 14.03
CA ARG A 378 -5.20 -4.50 14.64
C ARG A 378 -5.35 -5.93 14.14
N TYR A 379 -5.22 -6.13 12.83
CA TYR A 379 -5.31 -7.44 12.22
C TYR A 379 -4.20 -8.37 12.72
N ALA A 380 -2.94 -7.94 12.66
CA ALA A 380 -1.80 -8.74 13.09
C ALA A 380 -1.90 -9.11 14.59
N LYS A 381 -2.29 -8.18 15.47
CA LYS A 381 -2.52 -8.48 16.89
C LYS A 381 -3.56 -9.58 17.10
N ARG A 382 -4.58 -9.65 16.22
CA ARG A 382 -5.64 -10.65 16.29
C ARG A 382 -5.19 -12.01 15.76
N VAL A 383 -4.50 -12.06 14.61
CA VAL A 383 -4.27 -13.33 13.90
C VAL A 383 -2.89 -13.94 14.08
N VAL A 384 -1.83 -13.14 14.29
CA VAL A 384 -0.47 -13.66 14.55
C VAL A 384 -0.43 -14.63 15.74
N PRO A 385 -1.27 -14.49 16.79
CA PRO A 385 -1.37 -15.48 17.83
C PRO A 385 -1.64 -16.92 17.41
N ASP A 386 -2.38 -17.09 16.31
CA ASP A 386 -2.81 -18.38 15.80
C ASP A 386 -1.90 -18.91 14.68
N TRP A 387 -0.86 -18.16 14.31
CA TRP A 387 0.13 -18.57 13.31
C TRP A 387 1.13 -19.55 13.92
N ASN A 388 0.68 -20.77 14.20
CA ASN A 388 1.49 -21.83 14.82
C ASN A 388 2.09 -22.81 13.82
#